data_AF-A0A257QGW8-F1
#
_entry.id   AF-A0A257QGW8-F1
#
_cell.length_a   1.000
_cell.length_b   1.000
_cell.length_c   1.000
_cell.angle_alpha   90.00
_cell.angle_beta   90.00
_cell.angle_gamma   90.00
#
_symmetry.space_group_name_H-M   'P 1'
#
loop_
_entity.id
_entity.type
_entity.pdbx_description
1 polymer ?
#
loop_
_entity_poly.entity_id
_entity_poly.type
_entity_poly.pdbx_seq_one_letter_code
_entity_poly.pdbx_strand_id
1 'polypeptide(L)'
;MDAPGRYRGYLSGALRLATPGRPCVWRSAESSADQFAAGELQSRFRRDPDPEMGSRGARRVPLLLHGLLLEIDPDIAALIGASAALAISGIPFDGPIGAARVGYINNQYVINPTIAQLNESQMNLVVAGTEAAVLMVESEAQQLSEDVMLGGVMFGHEQMQAVINAIHELVGEAGKPEWDWKAAPKNDALIASVAQAAQGGLQAAYQVREKQGRTTQLREVYSQVKAALLEDATAKGEAVPDSVEVDNMLFDLEAKIVRGQILGGEARIDGRDTRSVRPISIRLGVLPRAHGSALFTRGETQALVVATLGTK
;
A
#
# COMPACT_ATOMS: atom_id res chain seq x y z
N MET A 1 25.76 0.96 38.69
CA MET A 1 24.57 0.20 38.23
C MET A 1 24.19 0.77 36.89
N ASP A 2 24.73 0.13 35.85
CA ASP A 2 24.65 0.52 34.45
C ASP A 2 23.39 0.00 33.79
N ALA A 3 22.77 0.85 32.98
CA ALA A 3 22.16 0.46 31.70
C ALA A 3 21.98 1.71 30.83
N PRO A 4 22.75 1.91 29.74
CA PRO A 4 22.47 2.94 28.76
C PRO A 4 21.51 2.42 27.68
N GLY A 5 20.39 3.11 27.50
CA GLY A 5 19.45 2.87 26.40
C GLY A 5 20.07 3.22 25.05
N ARG A 6 20.11 2.25 24.14
CA ARG A 6 20.59 2.44 22.76
C ARG A 6 19.54 3.19 21.95
N TYR A 7 19.80 4.46 21.64
CA TYR A 7 19.19 5.15 20.50
C TYR A 7 19.89 4.68 19.22
N ARG A 8 19.14 4.05 18.30
CA ARG A 8 19.63 3.66 16.96
C ARG A 8 19.30 4.81 16.01
N GLY A 9 20.28 5.69 15.76
CA GLY A 9 20.22 6.64 14.65
C GLY A 9 20.52 5.92 13.34
N TYR A 10 19.69 6.12 12.31
CA TYR A 10 19.95 5.63 10.96
C TYR A 10 20.89 6.62 10.25
N LEU A 11 22.17 6.25 10.14
CA LEU A 11 23.11 6.86 9.20
C LEU A 11 23.31 5.86 8.06
N SER A 12 22.71 6.15 6.90
CA SER A 12 23.08 5.52 5.64
C SER A 12 24.47 6.00 5.27
N GLY A 13 25.45 5.10 5.36
CA GLY A 13 26.83 5.34 4.95
C GLY A 13 27.30 4.20 4.08
N ALA A 14 27.44 4.45 2.77
CA ALA A 14 28.15 3.55 1.88
C ALA A 14 29.65 3.56 2.23
N LEU A 15 30.17 2.37 2.56
CA LEU A 15 31.53 1.89 2.38
C LEU A 15 32.72 2.74 2.92
N ARG A 16 33.27 2.32 4.06
CA ARG A 16 34.66 2.64 4.43
C ARG A 16 35.63 1.84 3.54
N LEU A 17 36.48 2.56 2.82
CA LEU A 17 37.77 2.06 2.35
C LEU A 17 38.60 1.60 3.57
N ALA A 18 39.03 0.35 3.60
CA ALA A 18 40.14 -0.05 4.47
C ALA A 18 40.86 -1.31 3.96
N THR A 19 42.07 -1.08 3.45
CA THR A 19 43.35 -1.82 3.65
C THR A 19 43.40 -3.36 3.64
N PRO A 20 44.50 -3.95 3.11
CA PRO A 20 44.62 -5.40 2.92
C PRO A 20 44.75 -6.13 4.27
N GLY A 21 43.98 -7.20 4.50
CA GLY A 21 44.26 -8.15 5.59
C GLY A 21 43.11 -8.89 6.27
N ARG A 22 41.84 -8.79 5.84
CA ARG A 22 40.75 -9.61 6.42
C ARG A 22 39.82 -10.17 5.33
N PRO A 23 39.50 -11.48 5.34
CA PRO A 23 38.52 -12.03 4.42
C PRO A 23 37.12 -11.69 4.92
N CYS A 24 36.58 -10.55 4.48
CA CYS A 24 35.16 -10.26 4.60
C CYS A 24 34.43 -10.99 3.47
N VAL A 25 33.54 -11.91 3.82
CA VAL A 25 32.62 -12.54 2.86
C VAL A 25 31.63 -11.46 2.42
N TRP A 26 31.76 -11.01 1.16
CA TRP A 26 30.86 -10.05 0.55
C TRP A 26 29.57 -10.75 0.11
N ARG A 27 28.50 -10.58 0.89
CA ARG A 27 27.14 -10.89 0.45
C ARG A 27 26.29 -9.63 0.53
N SER A 28 25.59 -9.33 -0.56
CA SER A 28 24.45 -8.41 -0.55
C SER A 28 23.34 -9.04 0.30
N ALA A 29 23.36 -8.80 1.60
CA ALA A 29 22.42 -9.41 2.54
C ALA A 29 21.21 -8.51 2.86
N GLU A 30 21.32 -7.20 2.59
CA GLU A 30 20.31 -6.20 2.95
C GLU A 30 19.90 -5.40 1.71
N SER A 31 18.59 -5.20 1.56
CA SER A 31 18.03 -4.41 0.46
C SER A 31 18.33 -2.93 0.67
N SER A 32 18.69 -2.21 -0.39
CA SER A 32 18.82 -0.74 -0.34
C SER A 32 17.45 -0.05 -0.17
N ALA A 33 17.44 1.22 0.23
CA ALA A 33 16.20 1.99 0.32
C ALA A 33 15.44 2.02 -1.02
N ASP A 34 16.16 2.11 -2.14
CA ASP A 34 15.57 2.07 -3.49
C ASP A 34 14.97 0.70 -3.82
N GLN A 35 15.61 -0.39 -3.37
CA GLN A 35 15.05 -1.75 -3.50
C GLN A 35 13.82 -1.95 -2.62
N PHE A 36 13.79 -1.34 -1.43
CA PHE A 36 12.60 -1.33 -0.59
C PHE A 36 11.47 -0.51 -1.22
N ALA A 37 11.76 0.67 -1.76
CA ALA A 37 10.77 1.49 -2.46
C ALA A 37 10.21 0.77 -3.70
N ALA A 38 11.07 0.12 -4.51
CA ALA A 38 10.64 -0.71 -5.62
C ALA A 38 9.80 -1.92 -5.16
N GLY A 39 10.14 -2.54 -4.03
CA GLY A 39 9.35 -3.60 -3.40
C GLY A 39 8.01 -3.12 -2.85
N GLU A 40 7.94 -1.91 -2.29
CA GLU A 40 6.70 -1.28 -1.86
C GLU A 40 5.80 -0.96 -3.06
N LEU A 41 6.36 -0.40 -4.13
CA LEU A 41 5.65 -0.16 -5.39
C LEU A 41 5.02 -1.46 -5.89
N GLN A 42 5.76 -2.57 -5.87
CA GLN A 42 5.24 -3.91 -6.21
C GLN A 42 4.16 -4.41 -5.25
N SER A 43 4.32 -4.19 -3.94
CA SER A 43 3.36 -4.66 -2.94
C SER A 43 1.98 -3.98 -3.05
N ARG A 44 1.93 -2.73 -3.55
CA ARG A 44 0.69 -1.99 -3.77
C ARG A 44 -0.19 -2.57 -4.87
N PHE A 45 0.33 -3.47 -5.72
CA PHE A 45 -0.47 -4.21 -6.72
C PHE A 45 -1.11 -5.47 -6.17
N ARG A 46 -0.79 -5.87 -4.94
CA ARG A 46 -1.55 -6.92 -4.28
C ARG A 46 -2.90 -6.32 -3.89
N ARG A 47 -3.95 -6.76 -4.56
CA ARG A 47 -5.27 -6.84 -3.91
C ARG A 47 -5.08 -7.60 -2.60
N ASP A 48 -5.76 -7.18 -1.55
CA ASP A 48 -5.85 -8.01 -0.34
C ASP A 48 -6.20 -9.43 -0.78
N PRO A 49 -5.38 -10.44 -0.44
CA PRO A 49 -5.75 -11.80 -0.73
C PRO A 49 -7.11 -12.04 -0.07
N ASP A 50 -8.03 -12.61 -0.83
CA ASP A 50 -9.36 -13.01 -0.35
C ASP A 50 -9.21 -13.62 1.07
N PRO A 51 -9.87 -13.07 2.10
CA PRO A 51 -9.68 -13.49 3.49
C PRO A 51 -9.91 -14.99 3.73
N GLU A 52 -10.60 -15.68 2.82
CA GLU A 52 -10.81 -17.14 2.88
C GLU A 52 -9.71 -17.98 2.21
N MET A 53 -8.79 -17.39 1.45
CA MET A 53 -7.47 -17.98 1.24
C MET A 53 -6.68 -17.83 2.53
N GLY A 54 -7.02 -18.65 3.52
CA GLY A 54 -6.40 -18.66 4.84
C GLY A 54 -4.87 -18.65 4.76
N SER A 55 -4.26 -18.30 5.89
CA SER A 55 -2.83 -18.18 6.23
C SER A 55 -1.84 -19.25 5.70
N ARG A 56 -2.26 -20.21 4.86
CA ARG A 56 -1.46 -21.26 4.21
C ARG A 56 -1.07 -20.94 2.76
N GLY A 57 -1.67 -19.94 2.12
CA GLY A 57 -1.41 -19.58 0.70
C GLY A 57 -0.43 -18.43 0.50
N ALA A 58 0.65 -18.32 1.29
CA ALA A 58 1.59 -17.21 1.19
C ALA A 58 2.31 -17.19 -0.18
N ARG A 59 1.77 -16.43 -1.14
CA ARG A 59 2.38 -16.25 -2.47
C ARG A 59 3.54 -15.27 -2.36
N ARG A 60 4.75 -15.76 -2.64
CA ARG A 60 5.97 -14.97 -2.75
C ARG A 60 6.39 -14.95 -4.21
N VAL A 61 6.55 -13.76 -4.77
CA VAL A 61 7.14 -13.56 -6.10
C VAL A 61 8.53 -12.96 -5.87
N PRO A 62 9.58 -13.79 -5.72
CA PRO A 62 10.94 -13.28 -5.62
C PRO A 62 11.39 -12.78 -6.99
N LEU A 63 11.81 -11.51 -7.09
CA LEU A 63 12.48 -10.98 -8.26
C LEU A 63 13.99 -10.91 -8.01
N LEU A 64 14.75 -11.51 -8.94
CA LEU A 64 16.21 -11.47 -8.96
C LEU A 64 16.65 -10.82 -10.26
N LEU A 65 17.31 -9.67 -10.15
CA LEU A 65 17.91 -8.96 -11.27
C LEU A 65 19.25 -9.62 -11.62
N HIS A 66 19.36 -10.18 -12.82
CA HIS A 66 20.55 -10.88 -13.30
C HIS A 66 21.43 -10.04 -14.24
N GLY A 67 20.90 -8.93 -14.76
CA GLY A 67 21.61 -8.00 -15.64
C GLY A 67 21.04 -6.60 -15.54
N LEU A 68 21.92 -5.60 -15.57
CA LEU A 68 21.57 -4.18 -15.47
C LEU A 68 22.14 -3.48 -16.70
N LEU A 69 21.28 -2.80 -17.44
CA LEU A 69 21.70 -1.77 -18.39
C LEU A 69 21.79 -0.47 -17.59
N LEU A 70 22.98 0.13 -17.54
CA LEU A 70 23.24 1.30 -16.68
C LEU A 70 22.37 2.52 -16.99
N GLU A 71 21.72 2.55 -18.15
CA GLU A 71 20.88 3.67 -18.60
C GLU A 71 19.39 3.49 -18.28
N ILE A 72 18.98 2.27 -17.89
CA ILE A 72 17.57 1.90 -17.70
C ILE A 72 17.35 1.51 -16.24
N ASP A 73 16.37 2.16 -15.61
CA ASP A 73 15.94 1.81 -14.26
C ASP A 73 15.25 0.42 -14.27
N PRO A 74 15.66 -0.53 -13.41
CA PRO A 74 15.09 -1.86 -13.39
C PRO A 74 13.66 -1.93 -12.82
N ASP A 75 13.12 -0.88 -12.21
CA ASP A 75 11.82 -0.89 -11.53
C ASP A 75 10.65 -1.28 -12.45
N ILE A 76 10.55 -0.68 -13.64
CA ILE A 76 9.49 -0.96 -14.62
C ILE A 76 9.63 -2.40 -15.14
N ALA A 77 10.85 -2.83 -15.48
CA ALA A 77 11.10 -4.20 -15.94
C ALA A 77 10.75 -5.23 -14.85
N ALA A 78 11.01 -4.92 -13.58
CA ALA A 78 10.66 -5.78 -12.46
C ALA A 78 9.14 -5.89 -12.29
N LEU A 79 8.39 -4.80 -12.43
CA LEU A 79 6.92 -4.80 -12.39
C LEU A 79 6.32 -5.63 -13.53
N ILE A 80 6.82 -5.43 -14.75
CA ILE A 80 6.39 -6.19 -15.93
C ILE A 80 6.72 -7.68 -15.77
N GLY A 81 7.92 -8.00 -15.28
CA GLY A 81 8.32 -9.38 -15.00
C GLY A 81 7.45 -10.07 -13.95
N ALA A 82 7.09 -9.36 -12.87
CA ALA A 82 6.18 -9.86 -11.85
C ALA A 82 4.78 -10.14 -12.43
N SER A 83 4.27 -9.20 -13.24
CA SER A 83 2.99 -9.30 -13.92
C SER A 83 2.92 -10.50 -14.86
N ALA A 84 3.92 -10.66 -15.74
CA ALA A 84 4.04 -11.78 -16.66
C ALA A 84 4.17 -13.12 -15.93
N ALA A 85 4.98 -13.19 -14.87
CA ALA A 85 5.16 -14.40 -14.08
C ALA A 85 3.86 -14.85 -13.40
N LEU A 86 3.08 -13.90 -12.85
CA LEU A 86 1.77 -14.21 -12.27
C LEU A 86 0.78 -14.66 -13.35
N ALA A 87 0.72 -13.96 -14.48
CA ALA A 87 -0.18 -14.29 -15.58
C ALA A 87 0.06 -15.69 -16.16
N ILE A 88 1.33 -16.11 -16.30
CA ILE A 88 1.70 -17.45 -16.84
C ILE A 88 1.52 -18.56 -15.79
N SER A 89 1.46 -18.21 -14.50
CA SER A 89 1.49 -19.21 -13.41
C SER A 89 0.23 -20.08 -13.30
N GLY A 90 -0.90 -19.64 -13.88
CA GLY A 90 -2.22 -20.24 -13.71
C GLY A 90 -2.88 -19.92 -12.37
N ILE A 91 -2.24 -19.12 -11.51
CA ILE A 91 -2.82 -18.69 -10.24
C ILE A 91 -3.96 -17.69 -10.53
N PRO A 92 -5.12 -17.77 -9.82
CA PRO A 92 -6.19 -16.79 -9.98
C PRO A 92 -5.67 -15.37 -9.73
N PHE A 93 -5.67 -14.57 -10.80
CA PHE A 93 -5.08 -13.24 -10.85
C PHE A 93 -5.81 -12.39 -11.90
N ASP A 94 -6.48 -11.33 -11.44
CA ASP A 94 -7.22 -10.36 -12.28
C ASP A 94 -6.27 -9.36 -12.99
N GLY A 95 -5.16 -9.86 -13.54
CA GLY A 95 -4.23 -9.10 -14.36
C GLY A 95 -4.32 -9.47 -15.85
N PRO A 96 -3.27 -9.24 -16.65
CA PRO A 96 -1.97 -8.68 -16.28
C PRO A 96 -2.03 -7.16 -16.04
N ILE A 97 -1.01 -6.66 -15.36
CA ILE A 97 -0.75 -5.22 -15.22
C ILE A 97 0.39 -4.79 -16.15
N GLY A 98 0.27 -3.59 -16.71
CA GLY A 98 1.36 -2.85 -17.33
C GLY A 98 2.00 -1.89 -16.34
N ALA A 99 3.21 -1.45 -16.64
CA ALA A 99 3.89 -0.37 -15.92
C ALA A 99 4.66 0.51 -16.90
N ALA A 100 4.70 1.81 -16.63
CA ALA A 100 5.40 2.80 -17.43
C ALA A 100 5.95 3.91 -16.55
N ARG A 101 7.14 4.43 -16.92
CA ARG A 101 7.68 5.69 -16.40
C ARG A 101 7.45 6.79 -17.43
N VAL A 102 6.98 7.95 -16.99
CA VAL A 102 6.69 9.11 -17.84
C VAL A 102 7.52 10.29 -17.37
N GLY A 103 8.32 10.82 -18.30
CA GLY A 103 9.03 12.09 -18.16
C GLY A 103 8.27 13.24 -18.83
N TYR A 104 8.66 14.47 -18.50
CA TYR A 104 8.16 15.69 -19.12
C TYR A 104 9.34 16.60 -19.50
N ILE A 105 9.72 16.59 -20.78
CA ILE A 105 10.90 17.27 -21.32
C ILE A 105 10.44 18.15 -22.48
N ASN A 106 10.87 19.41 -22.52
CA ASN A 106 10.50 20.38 -23.56
C ASN A 106 8.97 20.44 -23.83
N ASN A 107 8.18 20.42 -22.75
CA ASN A 107 6.72 20.40 -22.77
C ASN A 107 6.07 19.19 -23.44
N GLN A 108 6.80 18.07 -23.57
CA GLN A 108 6.32 16.83 -24.15
C GLN A 108 6.47 15.66 -23.18
N TYR A 109 5.51 14.73 -23.22
CA TYR A 109 5.62 13.46 -22.50
C TYR A 109 6.62 12.54 -23.18
N VAL A 110 7.49 11.94 -22.38
CA VAL A 110 8.48 10.97 -22.85
C VAL A 110 8.27 9.66 -22.11
N ILE A 111 8.06 8.57 -22.86
CA ILE A 111 7.85 7.24 -22.29
C ILE A 111 9.19 6.58 -21.94
N ASN A 112 9.24 5.94 -20.77
CA ASN A 112 10.40 5.24 -20.21
C ASN A 112 11.73 5.98 -20.47
N PRO A 113 11.85 7.25 -20.02
CA PRO A 113 13.06 8.03 -20.24
C PRO A 113 14.28 7.37 -19.59
N THR A 114 15.44 7.50 -20.22
CA THR A 114 16.70 7.04 -19.64
C THR A 114 17.05 7.84 -18.38
N ILE A 115 17.97 7.32 -17.56
CA ILE A 115 18.46 8.04 -16.37
C ILE A 115 19.00 9.44 -16.75
N ALA A 116 19.66 9.57 -17.91
CA ALA A 116 20.14 10.86 -18.39
C ALA A 116 18.99 11.82 -18.73
N GLN A 117 17.96 11.34 -19.44
CA GLN A 117 16.77 12.13 -19.79
C GLN A 117 15.96 12.55 -18.56
N LEU A 118 15.90 11.70 -17.52
CA LEU A 118 15.23 12.03 -16.26
C LEU A 118 15.86 13.24 -15.55
N ASN A 119 17.17 13.44 -15.66
CA ASN A 119 17.82 14.63 -15.09
C ASN A 119 17.40 15.94 -15.78
N GLU A 120 16.96 15.86 -17.03
CA GLU A 120 16.43 17.00 -17.79
C GLU A 120 14.90 17.13 -17.69
N SER A 121 14.26 16.15 -17.05
CA SER A 121 12.81 16.05 -16.94
C SER A 121 12.26 16.88 -15.78
N GLN A 122 11.12 17.53 -16.01
CA GLN A 122 10.36 18.20 -14.96
C GLN A 122 9.40 17.25 -14.22
N MET A 123 9.32 15.99 -14.64
CA MET A 123 8.46 14.95 -14.07
C MET A 123 9.17 13.60 -14.05
N ASN A 124 9.02 12.87 -12.96
CA ASN A 124 9.34 11.45 -12.87
C ASN A 124 8.11 10.74 -12.31
N LEU A 125 7.27 10.23 -13.20
CA LEU A 125 5.99 9.60 -12.86
C LEU A 125 6.04 8.12 -13.22
N VAL A 126 5.78 7.24 -12.27
CA VAL A 126 5.56 5.82 -12.51
C VAL A 126 4.07 5.53 -12.38
N VAL A 127 3.50 4.95 -13.43
CA VAL A 127 2.09 4.54 -13.47
C VAL A 127 2.01 3.06 -13.81
N ALA A 128 1.02 2.40 -13.24
CA ALA A 128 0.73 1.02 -13.54
C ALA A 128 -0.76 0.72 -13.35
N GLY A 129 -1.24 -0.25 -14.10
CA GLY A 129 -2.66 -0.57 -14.17
C GLY A 129 -2.95 -1.74 -15.09
N THR A 130 -4.22 -2.13 -15.13
CA THR A 130 -4.74 -3.12 -16.08
C THR A 130 -5.15 -2.45 -17.39
N GLU A 131 -5.66 -3.25 -18.33
CA GLU A 131 -6.26 -2.76 -19.57
C GLU A 131 -7.35 -1.72 -19.29
N ALA A 132 -8.19 -1.98 -18.28
CA ALA A 132 -9.35 -1.16 -17.99
C ALA A 132 -9.07 0.05 -17.08
N ALA A 133 -8.10 -0.03 -16.17
CA ALA A 133 -7.96 0.98 -15.12
C ALA A 133 -6.53 1.18 -14.61
N VAL A 134 -6.23 2.41 -14.22
CA VAL A 134 -5.04 2.77 -13.45
C VAL A 134 -5.20 2.27 -12.01
N LEU A 135 -4.18 1.59 -11.49
CA LEU A 135 -4.18 1.06 -10.12
C LEU A 135 -3.25 1.82 -9.20
N MET A 136 -2.09 2.26 -9.70
CA MET A 136 -1.03 2.88 -8.89
C MET A 136 -0.36 4.01 -9.66
N VAL A 137 -0.12 5.12 -8.96
CA VAL A 137 0.67 6.25 -9.44
C VAL A 137 1.63 6.68 -8.32
N GLU A 138 2.91 6.79 -8.63
CA GLU A 138 3.94 7.37 -7.77
C GLU A 138 4.69 8.42 -8.60
N SER A 139 4.83 9.65 -8.10
CA SER A 139 5.38 10.73 -8.92
C SER A 139 6.12 11.80 -8.15
N GLU A 140 7.19 12.31 -8.76
CA GLU A 140 7.86 13.56 -8.40
C GLU A 140 7.76 14.55 -9.58
N ALA A 141 7.49 15.83 -9.29
CA ALA A 141 7.34 16.85 -10.32
C ALA A 141 7.81 18.24 -9.85
N GLN A 142 8.30 19.05 -10.79
CA GLN A 142 8.76 20.42 -10.55
C GLN A 142 7.60 21.43 -10.71
N GLN A 143 6.66 21.41 -9.75
CA GLN A 143 5.51 22.35 -9.70
C GLN A 143 4.68 22.40 -11.00
N LEU A 144 4.47 21.24 -11.63
CA LEU A 144 3.62 21.13 -12.82
C LEU A 144 2.13 21.28 -12.46
N SER A 145 1.34 21.81 -13.40
CA SER A 145 -0.12 21.92 -13.26
C SER A 145 -0.78 20.54 -13.20
N GLU A 146 -1.94 20.45 -12.55
CA GLU A 146 -2.74 19.23 -12.44
C GLU A 146 -3.08 18.62 -13.80
N ASP A 147 -3.35 19.44 -14.82
CA ASP A 147 -3.67 18.99 -16.19
C ASP A 147 -2.49 18.23 -16.82
N VAL A 148 -1.26 18.70 -16.61
CA VAL A 148 -0.04 18.04 -17.08
C VAL A 148 0.20 16.75 -16.32
N MET A 149 -0.01 16.75 -15.00
CA MET A 149 0.14 15.54 -14.19
C MET A 149 -0.87 14.46 -14.60
N LEU A 150 -2.15 14.83 -14.77
CA LEU A 150 -3.20 13.92 -15.23
C LEU A 150 -2.92 13.42 -16.66
N GLY A 151 -2.50 14.30 -17.55
CA GLY A 151 -2.08 13.93 -18.90
C GLY A 151 -0.92 12.93 -18.90
N GLY A 152 0.05 13.08 -17.98
CA GLY A 152 1.13 12.12 -17.79
C GLY A 152 0.64 10.73 -17.36
N VAL A 153 -0.32 10.67 -16.43
CA VAL A 153 -0.95 9.40 -16.01
C VAL A 153 -1.66 8.72 -17.19
N MET A 154 -2.47 9.48 -17.94
CA MET A 154 -3.22 8.95 -19.08
C MET A 154 -2.30 8.47 -20.20
N PHE A 155 -1.28 9.28 -20.54
CA PHE A 155 -0.26 8.91 -21.52
C PHE A 155 0.46 7.62 -21.14
N GLY A 156 0.90 7.48 -19.88
CA GLY A 156 1.53 6.25 -19.43
C GLY A 156 0.59 5.04 -19.44
N HIS A 157 -0.69 5.22 -19.09
CA HIS A 157 -1.70 4.16 -19.16
C HIS A 157 -1.97 3.68 -20.59
N GLU A 158 -2.02 4.59 -21.56
CA GLU A 158 -2.15 4.24 -22.98
C GLU A 158 -0.91 3.50 -23.50
N GLN A 159 0.30 3.99 -23.19
CA GLN A 159 1.53 3.39 -23.73
C GLN A 159 1.80 1.99 -23.16
N MET A 160 1.45 1.73 -21.89
CA MET A 160 1.69 0.42 -21.28
C MET A 160 0.75 -0.69 -21.80
N GLN A 161 -0.30 -0.35 -22.57
CA GLN A 161 -1.17 -1.35 -23.19
C GLN A 161 -0.41 -2.31 -24.11
N ALA A 162 0.64 -1.82 -24.78
CA ALA A 162 1.51 -2.67 -25.60
C ALA A 162 2.17 -3.80 -24.77
N VAL A 163 2.54 -3.52 -23.53
CA VAL A 163 3.11 -4.52 -22.61
C VAL A 163 2.04 -5.50 -22.15
N ILE A 164 0.85 -5.02 -21.81
CA ILE A 164 -0.29 -5.86 -21.40
C ILE A 164 -0.63 -6.86 -22.51
N ASN A 165 -0.72 -6.39 -23.75
CA ASN A 165 -0.97 -7.23 -24.94
C ASN A 165 0.13 -8.26 -25.14
N ALA A 166 1.40 -7.87 -25.02
CA ALA A 166 2.52 -8.81 -25.12
C ALA A 166 2.48 -9.90 -24.03
N ILE A 167 2.05 -9.56 -22.80
CA ILE A 167 1.85 -10.55 -21.73
C ILE A 167 0.69 -11.49 -22.07
N HIS A 168 -0.42 -10.99 -22.62
CA HIS A 168 -1.52 -11.84 -23.07
C HIS A 168 -1.09 -12.82 -24.17
N GLU A 169 -0.32 -12.36 -25.16
CA GLU A 169 0.26 -13.22 -26.20
C GLU A 169 1.14 -14.31 -25.57
N LEU A 170 2.00 -13.94 -24.62
CA LEU A 170 2.86 -14.88 -23.91
C LEU A 170 2.07 -15.92 -23.08
N VAL A 171 0.96 -15.52 -22.46
CA VAL A 171 0.05 -16.46 -21.79
C VAL A 171 -0.62 -17.40 -22.80
N GLY A 172 -0.98 -16.91 -23.99
CA GLY A 172 -1.51 -17.75 -25.06
C GLY A 172 -0.53 -18.83 -25.54
N GLU A 173 0.76 -18.51 -25.59
CA GLU A 173 1.80 -19.45 -26.04
C GLU A 173 2.31 -20.40 -24.94
N ALA A 174 2.49 -19.89 -23.72
CA ALA A 174 3.23 -20.57 -22.65
C ALA A 174 2.50 -20.60 -21.29
N GLY A 175 1.25 -20.13 -21.23
CA GLY A 175 0.44 -20.08 -20.02
C GLY A 175 0.15 -21.47 -19.45
N LYS A 176 0.30 -21.62 -18.13
CA LYS A 176 -0.21 -22.81 -17.42
C LYS A 176 -1.73 -22.73 -17.32
N PRO A 177 -2.42 -23.89 -17.27
CA PRO A 177 -3.86 -23.89 -17.02
C PRO A 177 -4.18 -23.18 -15.70
N GLU A 178 -5.26 -22.41 -15.72
CA GLU A 178 -5.77 -21.77 -14.51
C GLU A 178 -6.12 -22.82 -13.45
N TRP A 179 -5.85 -22.51 -12.20
CA TRP A 179 -6.20 -23.38 -11.09
C TRP A 179 -7.72 -23.46 -11.01
N ASP A 180 -8.26 -24.67 -10.85
CA ASP A 180 -9.66 -24.86 -10.47
C ASP A 180 -9.85 -24.48 -9.00
N TRP A 181 -9.81 -23.17 -8.75
CA TRP A 181 -10.01 -22.56 -7.46
C TRP A 181 -11.36 -21.85 -7.44
N LYS A 182 -12.10 -22.03 -6.36
CA LYS A 182 -13.34 -21.33 -6.08
C LYS A 182 -13.27 -20.76 -4.67
N ALA A 183 -13.76 -19.55 -4.50
CA ALA A 183 -13.98 -18.96 -3.17
C ALA A 183 -14.88 -19.90 -2.36
N ALA A 184 -14.68 -19.95 -1.03
CA ALA A 184 -15.56 -20.75 -0.21
C ALA A 184 -16.96 -20.12 -0.22
N PRO A 185 -18.02 -20.94 -0.07
CA PRO A 185 -19.36 -20.40 0.02
C PRO A 185 -19.47 -19.57 1.29
N LYS A 186 -19.93 -18.32 1.13
CA LYS A 186 -20.20 -17.43 2.27
C LYS A 186 -21.28 -18.03 3.16
N ASN A 187 -21.05 -17.98 4.47
CA ASN A 187 -22.05 -18.38 5.46
C ASN A 187 -23.05 -17.23 5.70
N ASP A 188 -24.03 -17.09 4.81
CA ASP A 188 -25.02 -16.01 4.88
C ASP A 188 -25.78 -15.96 6.21
N ALA A 189 -26.02 -17.12 6.84
CA ALA A 189 -26.66 -17.21 8.14
C ALA A 189 -25.78 -16.61 9.26
N LEU A 190 -24.48 -16.91 9.25
CA LEU A 190 -23.52 -16.33 10.19
C LEU A 190 -23.36 -14.82 9.95
N ILE A 191 -23.25 -14.39 8.68
CA ILE A 191 -23.18 -12.97 8.32
C ILE A 191 -24.41 -12.21 8.85
N ALA A 192 -25.61 -12.76 8.67
CA ALA A 192 -26.84 -12.16 9.17
C ALA A 192 -26.86 -12.09 10.71
N SER A 193 -26.42 -13.15 11.40
CA SER A 193 -26.31 -13.18 12.86
C SER A 193 -25.33 -12.13 13.40
N VAL A 194 -24.12 -12.08 12.82
CA VAL A 194 -23.09 -11.08 13.16
C VAL A 194 -23.64 -9.66 12.92
N ALA A 195 -24.29 -9.43 11.78
CA ALA A 195 -24.86 -8.13 11.46
C ALA A 195 -25.94 -7.71 12.47
N GLN A 196 -26.84 -8.62 12.84
CA GLN A 196 -27.89 -8.35 13.81
C GLN A 196 -27.32 -8.00 15.19
N ALA A 197 -26.28 -8.71 15.64
CA ALA A 197 -25.63 -8.46 16.92
C ALA A 197 -24.79 -7.18 16.94
N ALA A 198 -24.10 -6.87 15.83
CA ALA A 198 -23.10 -5.81 15.78
C ALA A 198 -23.65 -4.44 15.34
N GLN A 199 -24.67 -4.42 14.46
CA GLN A 199 -25.04 -3.22 13.71
C GLN A 199 -25.35 -2.01 14.60
N GLY A 200 -26.14 -2.18 15.67
CA GLY A 200 -26.48 -1.09 16.59
C GLY A 200 -25.25 -0.55 17.33
N GLY A 201 -24.39 -1.45 17.81
CA GLY A 201 -23.15 -1.09 18.52
C GLY A 201 -22.15 -0.38 17.61
N LEU A 202 -21.94 -0.89 16.39
CA LEU A 202 -21.04 -0.27 15.41
C LEU A 202 -21.55 1.11 14.97
N GLN A 203 -22.85 1.25 14.70
CA GLN A 203 -23.44 2.56 14.37
C GLN A 203 -23.24 3.58 15.50
N ALA A 204 -23.46 3.18 16.75
CA ALA A 204 -23.22 4.03 17.90
C ALA A 204 -21.74 4.42 18.04
N ALA A 205 -20.83 3.46 17.87
CA ALA A 205 -19.40 3.71 17.93
C ALA A 205 -18.92 4.71 16.86
N TYR A 206 -19.47 4.64 15.64
CA TYR A 206 -19.13 5.56 14.56
C TYR A 206 -19.72 6.98 14.72
N GLN A 207 -20.64 7.20 15.68
CA GLN A 207 -21.04 8.56 16.09
C GLN A 207 -20.02 9.22 17.01
N VAL A 208 -19.09 8.45 17.60
CA VAL A 208 -18.01 8.99 18.43
C VAL A 208 -16.91 9.59 17.55
N ARG A 209 -16.72 10.91 17.69
CA ARG A 209 -15.75 11.67 16.88
C ARG A 209 -14.31 11.38 17.28
N GLU A 210 -14.04 11.33 18.58
CA GLU A 210 -12.71 11.14 19.16
C GLU A 210 -12.22 9.71 18.90
N LYS A 211 -11.00 9.59 18.35
CA LYS A 211 -10.49 8.31 17.84
C LYS A 211 -10.32 7.26 18.93
N GLN A 212 -9.74 7.59 20.08
CA GLN A 212 -9.48 6.61 21.15
C GLN A 212 -10.79 6.07 21.70
N GLY A 213 -11.77 6.93 21.96
CA GLY A 213 -13.11 6.56 22.41
C GLY A 213 -13.81 5.67 21.40
N ARG A 214 -13.75 6.02 20.10
CA ARG A 214 -14.27 5.16 19.04
C ARG A 214 -13.57 3.80 19.00
N THR A 215 -12.24 3.76 19.04
CA THR A 215 -11.47 2.50 19.03
C THR A 215 -11.81 1.62 20.24
N THR A 216 -12.02 2.21 21.42
CA THR A 216 -12.42 1.47 22.62
C THR A 216 -13.82 0.89 22.46
N GLN A 217 -14.79 1.68 22.01
CA GLN A 217 -16.16 1.19 21.78
C GLN A 217 -16.23 0.11 20.70
N LEU A 218 -15.49 0.26 19.59
CA LEU A 218 -15.41 -0.80 18.57
C LEU A 218 -14.86 -2.10 19.14
N ARG A 219 -13.81 -2.05 19.97
CA ARG A 219 -13.28 -3.25 20.66
C ARG A 219 -14.30 -3.88 21.60
N GLU A 220 -15.06 -3.07 22.33
CA GLU A 220 -16.14 -3.55 23.20
C GLU A 220 -17.23 -4.25 22.38
N VAL A 221 -17.66 -3.65 21.27
CA VAL A 221 -18.65 -4.26 20.35
C VAL A 221 -18.12 -5.58 19.78
N TYR A 222 -16.87 -5.64 19.35
CA TYR A 222 -16.24 -6.87 18.86
C TYR A 222 -16.24 -7.96 19.95
N SER A 223 -15.88 -7.59 21.18
CA SER A 223 -15.88 -8.52 22.31
C SER A 223 -17.29 -9.02 22.65
N GLN A 224 -18.29 -8.14 22.60
CA GLN A 224 -19.69 -8.48 22.89
C GLN A 224 -20.26 -9.41 21.82
N VAL A 225 -20.00 -9.14 20.54
CA VAL A 225 -20.45 -10.00 19.44
C VAL A 225 -19.81 -11.38 19.54
N LYS A 226 -18.51 -11.46 19.81
CA LYS A 226 -17.83 -12.76 20.02
C LYS A 226 -18.39 -13.52 21.21
N ALA A 227 -18.69 -12.83 22.32
CA ALA A 227 -19.29 -13.45 23.50
C ALA A 227 -20.71 -13.96 23.19
N ALA A 228 -21.54 -13.18 22.51
CA ALA A 228 -22.89 -13.58 22.11
C ALA A 228 -22.89 -14.80 21.19
N LEU A 229 -21.98 -14.83 20.20
CA LEU A 229 -21.84 -15.98 19.31
C LEU A 229 -21.34 -17.24 20.03
N LEU A 230 -20.48 -17.09 21.05
CA LEU A 230 -20.02 -18.20 21.88
C LEU A 230 -21.18 -18.79 22.72
N GLU A 231 -22.00 -17.92 23.33
CA GLU A 231 -23.17 -18.33 24.09
C GLU A 231 -24.20 -19.03 23.17
N ASP A 232 -24.48 -18.47 22.01
CA ASP A 232 -25.39 -19.06 21.01
C ASP A 232 -24.91 -20.42 20.50
N ALA A 233 -23.62 -20.57 20.20
CA ALA A 233 -23.03 -21.84 19.78
C ALA A 233 -23.13 -22.88 20.89
N THR A 234 -22.85 -22.49 22.15
CA THR A 234 -22.96 -23.37 23.31
C THR A 234 -24.41 -23.82 23.55
N ALA A 235 -25.38 -22.91 23.40
CA ALA A 235 -26.80 -23.21 23.56
C ALA A 235 -27.35 -24.16 22.49
N LYS A 236 -26.84 -24.06 21.25
CA LYS A 236 -27.21 -24.92 20.12
C LYS A 236 -26.41 -26.22 20.06
N GLY A 237 -25.34 -26.35 20.85
CA GLY A 237 -24.41 -27.47 20.79
C GLY A 237 -23.58 -27.48 19.49
N GLU A 238 -23.41 -26.32 18.87
CA GLU A 238 -22.69 -26.13 17.61
C GLU A 238 -21.23 -25.72 17.85
N ALA A 239 -20.39 -25.88 16.83
CA ALA A 239 -19.01 -25.41 16.90
C ALA A 239 -18.96 -23.88 16.92
N VAL A 240 -18.08 -23.32 17.75
CA VAL A 240 -17.85 -21.87 17.80
C VAL A 240 -17.28 -21.41 16.45
N PRO A 241 -17.83 -20.35 15.83
CA PRO A 241 -17.29 -19.78 14.60
C PRO A 241 -15.83 -19.36 14.75
N ASP A 242 -15.07 -19.42 13.65
CA ASP A 242 -13.67 -18.97 13.68
C ASP A 242 -13.59 -17.47 14.00
N SER A 243 -12.75 -17.13 14.97
CA SER A 243 -12.57 -15.76 15.44
C SER A 243 -12.09 -14.81 14.33
N VAL A 244 -11.26 -15.31 13.40
CA VAL A 244 -10.75 -14.51 12.28
C VAL A 244 -11.84 -14.24 11.26
N GLU A 245 -12.67 -15.26 10.97
CA GLU A 245 -13.83 -15.12 10.09
C GLU A 245 -14.81 -14.06 10.62
N VAL A 246 -15.12 -14.11 11.92
CA VAL A 246 -15.98 -13.12 12.60
C VAL A 246 -15.37 -11.71 12.55
N ASP A 247 -14.06 -11.56 12.79
CA ASP A 247 -13.39 -10.25 12.71
C ASP A 247 -13.45 -9.65 11.30
N ASN A 248 -13.30 -10.48 10.26
CA ASN A 248 -13.43 -10.05 8.87
C ASN A 248 -14.87 -9.62 8.55
N MET A 249 -15.88 -10.37 9.00
CA MET A 249 -17.30 -10.00 8.81
C MET A 249 -17.64 -8.67 9.51
N LEU A 250 -17.14 -8.47 10.73
CA LEU A 250 -17.29 -7.22 11.46
C LEU A 250 -16.63 -6.06 10.71
N PHE A 251 -15.40 -6.26 10.21
CA PHE A 251 -14.68 -5.26 9.43
C PHE A 251 -15.42 -4.87 8.14
N ASP A 252 -15.97 -5.86 7.42
CA ASP A 252 -16.78 -5.62 6.22
C ASP A 252 -18.05 -4.82 6.54
N LEU A 253 -18.69 -5.11 7.68
CA LEU A 253 -19.85 -4.38 8.16
C LEU A 253 -19.50 -2.94 8.54
N GLU A 254 -18.39 -2.72 9.24
CA GLU A 254 -17.87 -1.38 9.52
C GLU A 254 -17.65 -0.58 8.23
N ALA A 255 -16.97 -1.20 7.25
CA ALA A 255 -16.70 -0.58 5.96
C ALA A 255 -17.99 -0.23 5.21
N LYS A 256 -19.01 -1.10 5.29
CA LYS A 256 -20.35 -0.84 4.71
C LYS A 256 -21.06 0.33 5.40
N ILE A 257 -21.03 0.39 6.74
CA ILE A 257 -21.65 1.48 7.51
C ILE A 257 -21.01 2.82 7.13
N VAL A 258 -19.69 2.93 7.21
CA VAL A 258 -18.97 4.19 6.95
C VAL A 258 -19.15 4.64 5.49
N ARG A 259 -19.05 3.72 4.52
CA ARG A 259 -19.31 4.06 3.10
C ARG A 259 -20.75 4.51 2.89
N GLY A 260 -21.72 3.81 3.50
CA GLY A 260 -23.14 4.14 3.40
C GLY A 260 -23.45 5.55 3.90
N GLN A 261 -22.90 5.93 5.06
CA GLN A 261 -23.07 7.27 5.63
C GLN A 261 -22.52 8.36 4.70
N ILE A 262 -21.30 8.18 4.20
CA ILE A 262 -20.66 9.17 3.32
C ILE A 262 -21.43 9.31 1.99
N LEU A 263 -21.86 8.20 1.38
CA LEU A 263 -22.65 8.21 0.14
C LEU A 263 -24.06 8.77 0.35
N GLY A 264 -24.63 8.60 1.55
CA GLY A 264 -25.90 9.18 1.97
C GLY A 264 -25.84 10.69 2.25
N GLY A 265 -24.66 11.31 2.20
CA GLY A 265 -24.46 12.73 2.46
C GLY A 265 -24.37 13.08 3.95
N GLU A 266 -24.23 12.09 4.83
CA GLU A 266 -23.96 12.31 6.25
C GLU A 266 -22.53 12.84 6.46
N ALA A 267 -22.29 13.42 7.64
CA ALA A 267 -20.94 13.82 8.03
C ALA A 267 -20.03 12.60 8.16
N ARG A 268 -18.74 12.79 7.92
CA ARG A 268 -17.70 11.77 8.14
C ARG A 268 -17.62 11.41 9.62
N ILE A 269 -16.89 10.33 9.92
CA ILE A 269 -16.66 9.79 11.28
C ILE A 269 -16.15 10.80 12.32
N ASP A 270 -15.54 11.91 11.90
CA ASP A 270 -15.05 12.98 12.79
C ASP A 270 -15.92 14.25 12.74
N GLY A 271 -17.10 14.18 12.11
CA GLY A 271 -18.07 15.25 11.98
C GLY A 271 -17.83 16.23 10.84
N ARG A 272 -16.81 16.00 10.00
CA ARG A 272 -16.49 16.87 8.85
C ARG A 272 -17.28 16.52 7.60
N ASP A 273 -17.43 17.49 6.72
CA ASP A 273 -17.88 17.26 5.34
C ASP A 273 -16.76 16.63 4.48
N THR A 274 -17.07 16.39 3.20
CA THR A 274 -16.13 15.80 2.24
C THR A 274 -15.05 16.76 1.73
N ARG A 275 -15.11 18.05 2.07
CA ARG A 275 -14.24 19.11 1.50
C ARG A 275 -13.32 19.77 2.53
N SER A 276 -13.66 19.69 3.81
CA SER A 276 -12.99 20.38 4.90
C SER A 276 -11.75 19.63 5.38
N VAL A 277 -10.66 20.37 5.55
CA VAL A 277 -9.41 19.87 6.14
C VAL A 277 -9.48 19.98 7.67
N ARG A 278 -8.81 19.06 8.39
CA ARG A 278 -8.71 19.11 9.87
C ARG A 278 -7.97 20.38 10.32
N PRO A 279 -8.21 20.87 11.54
CA PRO A 279 -7.47 22.02 12.09
C PRO A 279 -5.95 21.84 12.00
N ILE A 280 -5.26 22.90 11.59
CA ILE A 280 -3.80 22.91 11.42
C ILE A 280 -3.19 23.83 12.46
N SER A 281 -2.15 23.35 13.15
CA SER A 281 -1.29 24.17 14.00
C SER A 281 0.17 23.95 13.64
N ILE A 282 0.93 25.04 13.66
CA ILE A 282 2.33 25.07 13.24
C ILE A 282 3.13 25.75 14.34
N ARG A 283 4.19 25.09 14.81
CA ARG A 283 5.15 25.68 15.74
C ARG A 283 6.55 25.54 15.18
N LEU A 284 7.29 26.64 15.15
CA LEU A 284 8.68 26.68 14.70
C LEU A 284 9.63 26.75 15.89
N GLY A 285 10.86 26.26 15.74
CA GLY A 285 11.90 26.38 16.77
C GLY A 285 11.60 25.60 18.06
N VAL A 286 10.86 24.49 17.96
CA VAL A 286 10.48 23.65 19.12
C VAL A 286 11.68 22.96 19.78
N LEU A 287 12.76 22.70 19.04
CA LEU A 287 13.99 22.10 19.56
C LEU A 287 15.11 23.14 19.65
N PRO A 288 15.67 23.42 20.85
CA PRO A 288 16.61 24.52 21.05
C PRO A 288 18.01 24.29 20.47
N ARG A 289 18.35 23.03 20.13
CA ARG A 289 19.69 22.65 19.63
C ARG A 289 19.70 22.28 18.15
N ALA A 290 18.54 22.18 17.51
CA ALA A 290 18.44 21.89 16.09
C ALA A 290 18.77 23.14 15.26
N HIS A 291 19.36 22.97 14.08
CA HIS A 291 19.55 24.10 13.14
C HIS A 291 18.19 24.66 12.70
N GLY A 292 17.23 23.79 12.39
CA GLY A 292 15.84 24.14 12.19
C GLY A 292 14.92 23.05 12.75
N SER A 293 13.78 23.44 13.32
CA SER A 293 12.76 22.49 13.77
C SER A 293 11.36 23.03 13.59
N ALA A 294 10.43 22.15 13.25
CA ALA A 294 9.01 22.46 13.10
C ALA A 294 8.15 21.33 13.68
N LEU A 295 7.10 21.70 14.42
CA LEU A 295 6.03 20.80 14.83
C LEU A 295 4.79 21.15 14.03
N PHE A 296 4.43 20.29 13.09
CA PHE A 296 3.23 20.41 12.27
C PHE A 296 2.17 19.44 12.81
N THR A 297 0.99 19.97 13.12
CA THR A 297 -0.15 19.14 13.56
C THR A 297 -1.35 19.41 12.65
N ARG A 298 -1.95 18.34 12.11
CA ARG A 298 -3.18 18.37 11.32
C ARG A 298 -4.19 17.40 11.93
N GLY A 299 -5.12 17.92 12.73
CA GLY A 299 -6.01 17.12 13.58
C GLY A 299 -5.19 16.25 14.54
N GLU A 300 -5.42 14.95 14.53
CA GLU A 300 -4.69 13.98 15.38
C GLU A 300 -3.37 13.48 14.75
N THR A 301 -3.00 13.94 13.55
CA THR A 301 -1.72 13.59 12.91
C THR A 301 -0.69 14.67 13.23
N GLN A 302 0.43 14.29 13.84
CA GLN A 302 1.51 15.20 14.20
C GLN A 302 2.86 14.73 13.63
N ALA A 303 3.66 15.68 13.15
CA ALA A 303 5.01 15.45 12.66
C ALA A 303 5.97 16.47 13.28
N LEU A 304 7.05 15.97 13.91
CA LEU A 304 8.20 16.75 14.34
C LEU A 304 9.28 16.62 13.27
N VAL A 305 9.57 17.72 12.56
CA VAL A 305 10.54 17.78 11.47
C VAL A 305 11.76 18.55 11.95
N VAL A 306 12.95 18.02 11.66
CA VAL A 306 14.24 18.61 12.04
C VAL A 306 15.10 18.78 10.79
N ALA A 307 15.63 19.97 10.60
CA ALA A 307 16.60 20.29 9.56
C ALA A 307 17.99 20.40 10.20
N THR A 308 18.97 19.74 9.58
CA THR A 308 20.36 19.76 10.02
C THR A 308 21.26 20.17 8.85
N LEU A 309 22.12 21.17 9.06
CA LEU A 309 23.14 21.55 8.11
C LEU A 309 24.42 20.76 8.39
N GLY A 310 25.06 20.28 7.34
CA GLY A 310 26.35 19.58 7.39
C GLY A 310 27.21 20.01 6.22
N THR A 311 28.53 19.81 6.34
CA THR A 311 29.43 19.94 5.20
C THR A 311 29.21 18.77 4.25
N LYS A 312 29.29 19.02 2.95
CA LYS A 312 29.30 17.97 1.92
C LYS A 312 30.54 17.09 2.08
#